data_AF-A0A934LDR9-F1
#
_entry.id   AF-A0A934LDR9-F1
#
_cell.length_a   1.000
_cell.length_b   1.000
_cell.length_c   1.000
_cell.angle_alpha   90.00
_cell.angle_beta   90.00
_cell.angle_gamma   90.00
#
_symmetry.space_group_name_H-M   'P 1'
#
loop_
_entity.id
_entity.type
_entity.pdbx_description
1 polymer ?
#
loop_
_entity_poly.entity_id
_entity_poly.type
_entity_poly.pdbx_seq_one_letter_code
_entity_poly.pdbx_strand_id
1 'polypeptide(L)'
;MKKLIAIVSLLLATISTPLYGGSVTGTRHDLSTAGTPQVCEFCHTPHAANTNISGTPLWNRAETTQTFTLYGSATMNTAVGQPRTASRLCLSCHDGVNASTSVHGNTVSTKHDLVKPPGHPAPDMTSEPNCERCHSNMWGHKKRTLVLGTDLSNDHPISMTYPTPAQDPGFNTPSDNLKGWGGTSPNAVKLYGGYVECGSCHNVHDNDNAPFLRTTNFNSALCLTCHKK
;
A
#
# COMPACT_ATOMS: atom_id res chain seq x y z
N MET A 1 65.60 14.03 -19.47
CA MET A 1 64.42 13.16 -19.61
C MET A 1 63.64 13.18 -18.29
N LYS A 2 62.74 14.13 -18.08
CA LYS A 2 61.89 14.21 -16.87
C LYS A 2 60.49 13.74 -17.29
N LYS A 3 60.07 12.56 -16.81
CA LYS A 3 58.76 11.99 -17.12
C LYS A 3 57.70 12.71 -16.29
N LEU A 4 56.81 13.47 -16.95
CA LEU A 4 55.59 13.98 -16.35
C LEU A 4 54.61 12.82 -16.14
N ILE A 5 54.25 12.53 -14.90
CA ILE A 5 53.17 11.62 -14.55
C ILE A 5 51.90 12.47 -14.46
N ALA A 6 51.03 12.37 -15.46
CA ALA A 6 49.71 12.96 -15.43
C ALA A 6 48.79 12.08 -14.57
N ILE A 7 48.40 12.57 -13.40
CA ILE A 7 47.35 11.96 -12.57
C ILE A 7 46.01 12.36 -13.18
N VAL A 8 45.41 11.44 -13.94
CA VAL A 8 44.03 11.58 -14.40
C VAL A 8 43.13 11.17 -13.24
N SER A 9 42.70 12.14 -12.44
CA SER A 9 41.66 11.95 -11.44
C SER A 9 40.33 11.70 -12.17
N LEU A 10 39.96 10.42 -12.30
CA LEU A 10 38.67 10.00 -12.81
C LEU A 10 37.60 10.36 -11.76
N LEU A 11 36.94 11.51 -11.94
CA LEU A 11 35.72 11.85 -11.19
C LEU A 11 34.67 10.77 -11.50
N LEU A 12 34.45 9.84 -10.57
CA LEU A 12 33.23 9.03 -10.53
C LEU A 12 32.08 9.99 -10.18
N ALA A 13 31.47 10.60 -11.19
CA ALA A 13 30.15 11.18 -11.06
C ALA A 13 29.17 10.04 -10.78
N THR A 14 28.80 9.88 -9.52
CA THR A 14 27.67 9.03 -9.14
C THR A 14 26.42 9.63 -9.79
N ILE A 15 26.03 9.06 -10.94
CA ILE A 15 24.74 9.32 -11.55
C ILE A 15 23.71 8.76 -10.57
N SER A 16 23.22 9.62 -9.66
CA SER A 16 22.03 9.34 -8.90
C SER A 16 20.90 9.26 -9.92
N THR A 17 20.53 8.04 -10.29
CA THR A 17 19.26 7.83 -10.97
C THR A 17 18.20 8.47 -10.08
N PRO A 18 17.37 9.39 -10.61
CA PRO A 18 16.25 9.89 -9.83
C PRO A 18 15.45 8.67 -9.42
N LEU A 19 15.32 8.46 -8.11
CA LEU A 19 14.31 7.57 -7.58
C LEU A 19 13.00 8.20 -8.05
N TYR A 20 12.41 7.66 -9.12
CA TYR A 20 11.04 7.97 -9.45
C TYR A 20 10.23 7.56 -8.22
N GLY A 21 9.82 8.55 -7.43
CA GLY A 21 8.74 8.37 -6.49
C GLY A 21 7.57 7.92 -7.35
N GLY A 22 7.15 6.67 -7.19
CA GLY A 22 6.09 6.11 -8.02
C GLY A 22 4.86 7.02 -7.94
N SER A 23 4.17 7.19 -9.08
CA SER A 23 3.01 8.06 -9.15
C SER A 23 1.73 7.25 -8.90
N VAL A 24 0.79 7.84 -8.17
CA VAL A 24 -0.57 7.31 -8.08
C VAL A 24 -1.46 7.84 -9.22
N THR A 25 -0.97 8.77 -10.05
CA THR A 25 -1.76 9.42 -11.11
C THR A 25 -2.33 8.40 -12.08
N GLY A 26 -3.64 8.50 -12.36
CA GLY A 26 -4.36 7.57 -13.21
C GLY A 26 -4.63 6.19 -12.60
N THR A 27 -4.18 5.92 -11.38
CA THR A 27 -4.57 4.71 -10.63
C THR A 27 -5.96 4.89 -10.00
N ARG A 28 -6.50 3.82 -9.40
CA ARG A 28 -7.67 3.90 -8.53
C ARG A 28 -7.44 4.71 -7.25
N HIS A 29 -6.19 4.92 -6.85
CA HIS A 29 -5.77 5.73 -5.70
C HIS A 29 -5.36 7.15 -6.11
N ASP A 30 -5.50 7.53 -7.39
CA ASP A 30 -5.51 8.93 -7.77
C ASP A 30 -6.79 9.56 -7.24
N LEU A 31 -6.68 10.29 -6.14
CA LEU A 31 -7.79 11.03 -5.55
C LEU A 31 -7.74 12.53 -5.89
N SER A 32 -6.75 12.96 -6.68
CA SER A 32 -6.56 14.36 -7.04
C SER A 32 -7.60 14.88 -8.03
N THR A 33 -7.88 16.17 -7.96
CA THR A 33 -8.78 16.88 -8.88
C THR A 33 -8.17 18.21 -9.31
N ALA A 34 -8.83 18.92 -10.23
CA ALA A 34 -8.38 20.25 -10.63
C ALA A 34 -8.31 21.24 -9.44
N GLY A 35 -9.17 21.07 -8.43
CA GLY A 35 -9.18 21.88 -7.21
C GLY A 35 -8.22 21.41 -6.11
N THR A 36 -7.84 20.13 -6.13
CA THR A 36 -6.93 19.49 -5.15
C THR A 36 -5.90 18.62 -5.90
N PRO A 37 -4.89 19.24 -6.53
CA PRO A 37 -3.97 18.53 -7.42
C PRO A 37 -2.92 17.67 -6.68
N GLN A 38 -2.80 17.77 -5.36
CA GLN A 38 -1.77 17.09 -4.59
C GLN A 38 -2.08 15.59 -4.40
N VAL A 39 -1.61 14.76 -5.33
CA VAL A 39 -1.88 13.31 -5.35
C VAL A 39 -1.51 12.54 -4.07
N CYS A 40 -0.49 12.99 -3.32
CA CYS A 40 -0.03 12.31 -2.12
C CYS A 40 -0.74 12.77 -0.84
N GLU A 41 -1.43 13.92 -0.85
CA GLU A 41 -1.99 14.54 0.37
C GLU A 41 -3.08 13.70 1.01
N PHE A 42 -3.65 12.77 0.24
CA PHE A 42 -4.65 11.84 0.71
C PHE A 42 -4.05 10.77 1.62
N CYS A 43 -2.79 10.36 1.44
CA CYS A 43 -2.13 9.30 2.22
C CYS A 43 -1.04 9.84 3.16
N HIS A 44 -0.41 10.96 2.79
CA HIS A 44 0.73 11.53 3.50
C HIS A 44 0.47 12.97 3.93
N THR A 45 1.09 13.38 5.03
CA THR A 45 1.09 14.76 5.53
C THR A 45 2.50 15.20 5.91
N PRO A 46 2.99 16.37 5.47
CA PRO A 46 4.32 16.86 5.85
C PRO A 46 4.45 17.13 7.35
N HIS A 47 3.34 17.39 8.06
CA HIS A 47 3.33 17.71 9.49
C HIS A 47 2.24 16.94 10.24
N ALA A 48 2.49 16.66 11.52
CA ALA A 48 1.58 15.91 12.40
C ALA A 48 1.15 14.55 11.82
N ALA A 49 2.09 13.83 11.23
CA ALA A 49 1.86 12.46 10.80
C ALA A 49 1.60 11.53 11.99
N ASN A 50 0.93 10.41 11.71
CA ASN A 50 0.76 9.33 12.66
C ASN A 50 2.11 8.74 13.04
N THR A 51 2.49 8.91 14.31
CA THR A 51 3.75 8.39 14.86
C THR A 51 3.66 6.95 15.39
N ASN A 52 2.46 6.36 15.42
CA ASN A 52 2.25 4.98 15.86
C ASN A 52 2.59 3.95 14.77
N ILE A 53 2.70 4.39 13.51
CA ILE A 53 3.02 3.55 12.36
C ILE A 53 4.50 3.66 12.04
N SER A 54 5.24 2.59 12.33
CA SER A 54 6.65 2.48 11.96
C SER A 54 6.82 2.10 10.47
N GLY A 55 7.90 2.57 9.85
CA GLY A 55 8.28 2.18 8.48
C GLY A 55 7.47 2.82 7.35
N THR A 56 6.53 3.72 7.66
CA THR A 56 5.78 4.48 6.65
C THR A 56 5.94 5.97 6.91
N PRO A 57 6.73 6.69 6.09
CA PRO A 57 6.93 8.11 6.28
C PRO A 57 5.61 8.86 6.21
N LEU A 58 5.38 9.72 7.20
CA LEU A 58 4.41 10.79 7.09
C LEU A 58 2.94 10.36 6.88
N TRP A 59 2.57 9.15 7.32
CA TRP A 59 1.19 8.64 7.15
C TRP A 59 0.17 9.54 7.85
N ASN A 60 -0.89 9.93 7.16
CA ASN A 60 -1.83 10.95 7.63
C ASN A 60 -3.13 10.42 8.25
N ARG A 61 -3.27 9.10 8.46
CA ARG A 61 -4.49 8.49 9.02
C ARG A 61 -4.22 7.73 10.31
N ALA A 62 -5.24 7.59 11.16
CA ALA A 62 -5.20 6.65 12.28
C ALA A 62 -5.13 5.20 11.76
N GLU A 63 -4.67 4.30 12.63
CA GLU A 63 -4.70 2.88 12.33
C GLU A 63 -6.10 2.32 12.63
N THR A 64 -6.56 1.37 11.81
CA THR A 64 -7.81 0.66 12.11
C THR A 64 -7.72 -0.06 13.45
N THR A 65 -8.79 0.04 14.25
CA THR A 65 -8.98 -0.66 15.52
C THR A 65 -9.89 -1.88 15.37
N GLN A 66 -10.31 -2.18 14.14
CA GLN A 66 -11.23 -3.27 13.87
C GLN A 66 -10.55 -4.62 14.05
N THR A 67 -11.35 -5.61 14.44
CA THR A 67 -10.96 -7.03 14.40
C THR A 67 -11.50 -7.64 13.13
N PHE A 68 -10.66 -8.38 12.42
CA PHE A 68 -10.97 -8.95 11.11
C PHE A 68 -11.24 -10.45 11.21
N THR A 69 -12.25 -10.92 10.48
CA THR A 69 -12.41 -12.34 10.15
C THR A 69 -11.41 -12.64 9.03
N LEU A 70 -10.50 -13.58 9.25
CA LEU A 70 -9.42 -13.87 8.31
C LEU A 70 -9.68 -15.18 7.57
N TYR A 71 -9.14 -15.29 6.36
CA TYR A 71 -9.13 -16.54 5.64
C TYR A 71 -8.44 -17.63 6.46
N GLY A 72 -9.09 -18.78 6.56
CA GLY A 72 -8.56 -19.98 7.19
C GLY A 72 -9.00 -21.22 6.42
N SER A 73 -8.08 -22.15 6.23
CA SER A 73 -8.36 -23.46 5.60
C SER A 73 -7.58 -24.55 6.30
N ALA A 74 -8.15 -25.76 6.33
CA ALA A 74 -7.51 -26.96 6.88
C ALA A 74 -6.20 -27.34 6.15
N THR A 75 -6.01 -26.83 4.93
CA THR A 75 -4.81 -27.07 4.12
C THR A 75 -3.73 -25.99 4.30
N MET A 76 -3.89 -25.06 5.26
CA MET A 76 -2.89 -24.03 5.52
C MET A 76 -1.85 -24.50 6.52
N ASN A 77 -0.58 -24.33 6.16
CA ASN A 77 0.56 -24.72 7.00
C ASN A 77 1.06 -23.58 7.90
N THR A 78 0.51 -22.38 7.72
CA THR A 78 0.86 -21.18 8.50
C THR A 78 -0.39 -20.51 9.04
N ALA A 79 -0.36 -20.14 10.32
CA ALA A 79 -1.44 -19.38 10.95
C ALA A 79 -1.49 -17.94 10.42
N VAL A 80 -2.71 -17.44 10.22
CA VAL A 80 -2.97 -16.04 9.86
C VAL A 80 -3.26 -15.27 11.15
N GLY A 81 -2.53 -14.16 11.36
CA GLY A 81 -2.76 -13.24 12.48
C GLY A 81 -3.59 -12.03 12.07
N GLN A 82 -4.06 -11.27 13.06
CA GLN A 82 -4.70 -9.97 12.80
C GLN A 82 -3.78 -9.06 11.97
N PRO A 83 -4.35 -8.17 11.12
CA PRO A 83 -3.57 -7.32 10.23
C PRO A 83 -2.45 -6.55 10.95
N ARG A 84 -1.23 -6.72 10.48
CA ARG A 84 -0.04 -6.00 10.93
C ARG A 84 -0.04 -4.58 10.35
N THR A 85 0.87 -3.74 10.85
CA THR A 85 1.01 -2.32 10.46
C THR A 85 0.98 -2.11 8.95
N ALA A 86 1.68 -2.93 8.16
CA ALA A 86 1.73 -2.78 6.70
C ALA A 86 0.35 -2.93 6.03
N SER A 87 -0.44 -3.93 6.41
CA SER A 87 -1.80 -4.12 5.89
C SER A 87 -2.81 -3.15 6.50
N ARG A 88 -2.60 -2.73 7.76
CA ARG A 88 -3.42 -1.69 8.42
C ARG A 88 -3.38 -0.34 7.71
N LEU A 89 -2.32 -0.03 6.95
CA LEU A 89 -2.29 1.16 6.09
C LEU A 89 -3.40 1.13 5.05
N CYS A 90 -3.53 0.02 4.32
CA CYS A 90 -4.60 -0.19 3.35
C CYS A 90 -5.96 -0.20 4.06
N LEU A 91 -6.06 -0.94 5.16
CA LEU A 91 -7.30 -1.11 5.89
C LEU A 91 -7.78 0.17 6.60
N SER A 92 -6.90 1.16 6.85
CA SER A 92 -7.34 2.49 7.31
C SER A 92 -8.30 3.19 6.32
N CYS A 93 -8.32 2.75 5.05
CA CYS A 93 -9.29 3.15 4.04
C CYS A 93 -10.21 2.02 3.55
N HIS A 94 -9.89 0.76 3.79
CA HIS A 94 -10.60 -0.38 3.17
C HIS A 94 -11.33 -1.26 4.17
N ASP A 95 -11.22 -1.01 5.48
CA ASP A 95 -11.89 -1.78 6.53
C ASP A 95 -13.41 -1.60 6.58
N GLY A 96 -13.96 -0.67 5.78
CA GLY A 96 -15.39 -0.38 5.73
C GLY A 96 -15.97 0.29 6.97
N VAL A 97 -15.15 0.73 7.92
CA VAL A 97 -15.58 1.45 9.12
C VAL A 97 -14.97 2.83 9.14
N ASN A 98 -13.64 2.91 9.14
CA ASN A 98 -12.91 4.18 9.10
C ASN A 98 -13.07 4.90 7.75
N ALA A 99 -13.46 4.15 6.71
CA ALA A 99 -13.68 4.66 5.37
C ALA A 99 -15.15 4.88 4.98
N SER A 100 -16.11 4.31 5.71
CA SER A 100 -17.50 4.18 5.24
C SER A 100 -18.55 4.81 6.16
N THR A 101 -18.18 5.47 7.24
CA THR A 101 -19.16 6.18 8.07
C THR A 101 -19.68 7.45 7.38
N SER A 102 -20.39 7.31 6.26
CA SER A 102 -21.26 8.32 5.68
C SER A 102 -22.22 8.79 6.79
N VAL A 103 -22.13 10.06 7.15
CA VAL A 103 -23.08 10.68 8.07
C VAL A 103 -24.39 10.82 7.31
N HIS A 104 -25.47 10.21 7.78
CA HIS A 104 -26.77 10.81 7.55
C HIS A 104 -26.82 12.09 8.42
N GLY A 105 -26.53 13.24 7.80
CA GLY A 105 -26.53 14.56 8.45
C GLY A 105 -25.18 15.27 8.40
N ASN A 106 -25.12 16.47 7.81
CA ASN A 106 -23.89 17.24 7.57
C ASN A 106 -23.19 17.78 8.85
N THR A 107 -22.66 16.91 9.70
CA THR A 107 -21.72 17.29 10.76
C THR A 107 -20.39 16.58 10.53
N VAL A 108 -19.48 17.30 9.86
CA VAL A 108 -18.13 16.84 9.55
C VAL A 108 -17.22 17.16 10.73
N SER A 109 -17.08 16.23 11.66
CA SER A 109 -15.94 16.19 12.56
C SER A 109 -15.31 14.80 12.50
N THR A 110 -14.13 14.75 11.88
CA THR A 110 -13.11 13.68 11.89
C THR A 110 -13.41 12.27 11.37
N LYS A 111 -14.49 12.01 10.63
CA LYS A 111 -14.81 10.62 10.18
C LYS A 111 -13.80 9.92 9.23
N HIS A 112 -12.80 10.62 8.72
CA HIS A 112 -11.70 10.04 7.93
C HIS A 112 -10.44 9.72 8.78
N ASP A 113 -10.55 9.88 10.12
CA ASP A 113 -9.47 9.72 11.10
C ASP A 113 -8.12 10.32 10.68
N LEU A 114 -8.18 11.48 10.01
CA LEU A 114 -6.97 12.22 9.66
C LEU A 114 -6.28 12.68 10.93
N VAL A 115 -4.99 12.35 11.06
CA VAL A 115 -4.15 12.91 12.12
C VAL A 115 -3.94 14.39 11.80
N LYS A 116 -4.65 15.27 12.51
CA LYS A 116 -4.65 16.70 12.25
C LYS A 116 -3.59 17.41 13.10
N PRO A 117 -2.79 18.32 12.53
CA PRO A 117 -2.19 19.40 13.29
C PRO A 117 -3.27 20.42 13.70
N PRO A 118 -3.22 21.01 14.91
CA PRO A 118 -4.11 22.10 15.29
C PRO A 118 -4.03 23.28 14.31
N GLY A 119 -5.17 23.77 13.82
CA GLY A 119 -5.25 25.00 13.03
C GLY A 119 -4.97 24.89 11.52
N HIS A 120 -4.72 23.70 10.97
CA HIS A 120 -4.55 23.52 9.53
C HIS A 120 -5.85 23.09 8.84
N PRO A 121 -6.21 23.65 7.67
CA PRO A 121 -7.32 23.15 6.89
C PRO A 121 -7.01 21.71 6.46
N ALA A 122 -7.99 20.82 6.64
CA ALA A 122 -7.91 19.48 6.05
C ALA A 122 -7.78 19.61 4.52
N PRO A 123 -7.25 18.59 3.81
CA PRO A 123 -7.52 18.46 2.38
C PRO A 123 -9.03 18.63 2.17
N ASP A 124 -9.44 19.27 1.07
CA ASP A 124 -10.86 19.49 0.83
C ASP A 124 -11.59 18.14 0.64
N MET A 125 -12.13 17.63 1.74
CA MET A 125 -12.94 16.41 1.83
C MET A 125 -14.43 16.77 1.80
N THR A 126 -14.78 17.99 1.36
CA THR A 126 -16.15 18.53 1.40
C THR A 126 -16.68 18.93 0.04
N SER A 127 -15.83 19.08 -0.97
CA SER A 127 -16.25 19.37 -2.34
C SER A 127 -16.28 18.13 -3.23
N GLU A 128 -17.28 18.11 -4.13
CA GLU A 128 -17.28 17.25 -5.29
C GLU A 128 -16.06 17.58 -6.19
N PRO A 129 -15.33 16.59 -6.73
CA PRO A 129 -15.62 15.14 -6.73
C PRO A 129 -14.78 14.28 -5.75
N ASN A 130 -14.25 14.86 -4.67
CA ASN A 130 -13.35 14.14 -3.76
C ASN A 130 -14.07 13.08 -2.91
N CYS A 131 -15.30 13.37 -2.46
CA CYS A 131 -16.11 12.43 -1.67
C CYS A 131 -16.55 11.21 -2.47
N GLU A 132 -16.99 11.38 -3.72
CA GLU A 132 -17.52 10.30 -4.57
C GLU A 132 -16.47 9.26 -5.00
N ARG A 133 -15.18 9.64 -5.00
CA ARG A 133 -14.09 8.69 -5.29
C ARG A 133 -13.95 7.62 -4.21
N CYS A 134 -14.35 7.94 -2.98
CA CYS A 134 -14.34 7.02 -1.83
C CYS A 134 -15.76 6.57 -1.39
N HIS A 135 -16.81 7.32 -1.72
CA HIS A 135 -18.19 7.05 -1.31
C HIS A 135 -19.12 6.92 -2.52
N SER A 136 -19.10 5.75 -3.16
CA SER A 136 -19.84 5.53 -4.41
C SER A 136 -21.36 5.76 -4.32
N ASN A 137 -21.94 5.75 -3.11
CA ASN A 137 -23.39 5.78 -2.92
C ASN A 137 -23.90 7.08 -2.30
N MET A 138 -23.07 8.12 -2.13
CA MET A 138 -23.56 9.39 -1.56
C MET A 138 -24.51 10.14 -2.49
N TRP A 139 -24.43 9.93 -3.81
CA TRP A 139 -25.21 10.67 -4.81
C TRP A 139 -25.77 9.79 -5.95
N GLY A 140 -25.87 8.47 -5.74
CA GLY A 140 -26.48 7.55 -6.72
C GLY A 140 -25.60 7.15 -7.91
N HIS A 141 -24.29 7.40 -7.84
CA HIS A 141 -23.33 6.97 -8.86
C HIS A 141 -22.90 5.48 -8.70
N LYS A 142 -22.36 4.88 -9.77
CA LYS A 142 -21.96 3.45 -9.76
C LYS A 142 -20.68 3.22 -8.95
N LYS A 143 -20.63 2.08 -8.26
CA LYS A 143 -19.51 1.55 -7.43
C LYS A 143 -18.13 1.79 -8.06
N ARG A 144 -17.37 2.75 -7.51
CA ARG A 144 -15.95 2.96 -7.85
C ARG A 144 -14.98 2.61 -6.72
N THR A 145 -15.47 2.43 -5.51
CA THR A 145 -14.64 2.20 -4.31
C THR A 145 -14.66 0.73 -3.92
N LEU A 146 -13.48 0.14 -3.78
CA LEU A 146 -13.31 -1.16 -3.13
C LEU A 146 -13.43 -0.96 -1.62
N VAL A 147 -14.42 -1.57 -0.99
CA VAL A 147 -14.53 -1.65 0.47
C VAL A 147 -14.43 -3.13 0.79
N LEU A 148 -13.35 -3.54 1.46
CA LEU A 148 -13.16 -4.92 1.87
C LEU A 148 -14.07 -5.25 3.05
N GLY A 149 -14.17 -4.32 4.00
CA GLY A 149 -14.88 -4.55 5.26
C GLY A 149 -13.99 -5.27 6.27
N THR A 150 -14.62 -5.78 7.33
CA THR A 150 -13.93 -6.55 8.38
C THR A 150 -13.93 -8.06 8.14
N ASP A 151 -14.62 -8.53 7.09
CA ASP A 151 -14.61 -9.94 6.70
C ASP A 151 -13.67 -10.15 5.51
N LEU A 152 -12.50 -10.71 5.78
CA LEU A 152 -11.46 -11.09 4.82
C LEU A 152 -11.39 -12.61 4.63
N SER A 153 -12.45 -13.34 5.00
CA SER A 153 -12.48 -14.81 4.96
C SER A 153 -12.48 -15.39 3.55
N ASN A 154 -12.78 -14.57 2.53
CA ASN A 154 -12.73 -14.92 1.11
C ASN A 154 -11.53 -14.28 0.38
N ASP A 155 -10.66 -13.56 1.09
CA ASP A 155 -9.48 -12.90 0.52
C ASP A 155 -8.22 -13.75 0.66
N HIS A 156 -7.20 -13.42 -0.12
CA HIS A 156 -5.89 -14.05 0.04
C HIS A 156 -5.32 -13.70 1.43
N PRO A 157 -4.82 -14.69 2.20
CA PRO A 157 -4.21 -14.44 3.50
C PRO A 157 -3.14 -13.34 3.46
N ILE A 158 -3.24 -12.43 4.44
CA ILE A 158 -2.29 -11.36 4.72
C ILE A 158 -1.89 -11.41 6.20
N SER A 159 -0.80 -10.73 6.56
CA SER A 159 -0.23 -10.73 7.90
C SER A 159 0.09 -12.13 8.43
N MET A 160 0.48 -13.02 7.51
CA MET A 160 1.00 -14.35 7.79
C MET A 160 2.48 -14.44 7.41
N THR A 161 3.24 -15.28 8.11
CA THR A 161 4.64 -15.55 7.73
C THR A 161 4.68 -16.30 6.41
N TYR A 162 5.58 -15.90 5.51
CA TYR A 162 5.82 -16.68 4.30
C TYR A 162 6.48 -18.02 4.68
N PRO A 163 5.95 -19.18 4.22
CA PRO A 163 6.47 -20.47 4.64
C PRO A 163 7.86 -20.71 4.07
N THR A 164 8.68 -21.40 4.85
CA THR A 164 9.92 -21.99 4.33
C THR A 164 9.60 -23.25 3.51
N PRO A 165 10.45 -23.63 2.55
CA PRO A 165 10.27 -24.88 1.79
C PRO A 165 10.19 -26.14 2.66
N ALA A 166 10.74 -26.11 3.88
CA ALA A 166 10.64 -27.21 4.84
C ALA A 166 9.25 -27.28 5.51
N GLN A 167 8.56 -26.15 5.68
CA GLN A 167 7.20 -26.10 6.21
C GLN A 167 6.17 -26.42 5.13
N ASP A 168 6.42 -25.96 3.90
CA ASP A 168 5.58 -26.26 2.75
C ASP A 168 6.43 -26.29 1.45
N PRO A 169 6.68 -27.48 0.87
CA PRO A 169 7.48 -27.61 -0.34
C PRO A 169 6.81 -27.00 -1.59
N GLY A 170 5.49 -26.74 -1.53
CA GLY A 170 4.68 -26.11 -2.57
C GLY A 170 4.93 -24.62 -2.76
N PHE A 171 5.87 -24.03 -2.02
CA PHE A 171 6.25 -22.62 -2.14
C PHE A 171 7.65 -22.43 -2.74
N ASN A 172 7.79 -21.41 -3.58
CA ASN A 172 9.07 -20.94 -4.09
C ASN A 172 9.84 -20.22 -2.99
N THR A 173 11.16 -20.38 -3.00
CA THR A 173 12.04 -19.67 -2.07
C THR A 173 12.26 -18.24 -2.58
N PRO A 174 12.00 -17.20 -1.76
CA PRO A 174 12.37 -15.83 -2.13
C PRO A 174 13.88 -15.65 -2.18
N SER A 175 14.36 -14.68 -2.98
CA SER A 175 15.79 -14.33 -3.03
C SER A 175 16.27 -13.68 -1.73
N ASP A 176 15.36 -13.05 -0.98
CA ASP A 176 15.56 -12.55 0.38
C ASP A 176 14.34 -12.93 1.24
N ASN A 177 14.56 -13.66 2.33
CA ASN A 177 13.50 -14.17 3.19
C ASN A 177 12.73 -13.07 3.94
N LEU A 178 13.26 -11.86 4.04
CA LEU A 178 12.60 -10.72 4.66
C LEU A 178 11.96 -9.78 3.64
N LYS A 179 12.51 -9.71 2.42
CA LYS A 179 12.15 -8.70 1.41
C LYS A 179 11.47 -9.25 0.14
N GLY A 180 11.50 -10.55 -0.11
CA GLY A 180 10.88 -11.17 -1.30
C GLY A 180 11.84 -11.36 -2.49
N TRP A 181 11.38 -11.13 -3.72
CA TRP A 181 12.04 -11.63 -4.93
C TRP A 181 12.90 -10.64 -5.73
N GLY A 182 12.80 -9.33 -5.49
CA GLY A 182 13.46 -8.35 -6.38
C GLY A 182 14.34 -7.30 -5.72
N GLY A 183 14.88 -7.57 -4.53
CA GLY A 183 15.86 -6.68 -3.90
C GLY A 183 15.37 -5.23 -3.80
N THR A 184 16.00 -4.32 -4.54
CA THR A 184 15.65 -2.89 -4.58
C THR A 184 14.53 -2.54 -5.58
N SER A 185 14.11 -3.47 -6.43
CA SER A 185 13.03 -3.22 -7.41
C SER A 185 11.74 -2.82 -6.70
N PRO A 186 11.11 -1.69 -7.08
CA PRO A 186 9.85 -1.27 -6.50
C PRO A 186 8.69 -2.18 -6.94
N ASN A 187 8.79 -2.88 -8.08
CA ASN A 187 7.70 -3.65 -8.68
C ASN A 187 7.89 -5.17 -8.61
N ALA A 188 8.95 -5.69 -7.99
CA ALA A 188 8.99 -7.11 -7.70
C ALA A 188 8.10 -7.47 -6.50
N VAL A 189 7.52 -8.68 -6.48
CA VAL A 189 6.79 -9.22 -5.32
C VAL A 189 7.65 -9.11 -4.05
N LYS A 190 7.05 -8.58 -2.98
CA LYS A 190 7.77 -8.25 -1.74
C LYS A 190 7.24 -9.03 -0.54
N LEU A 191 8.11 -9.18 0.46
CA LEU A 191 7.72 -9.53 1.82
C LEU A 191 8.02 -8.36 2.75
N TYR A 192 7.29 -8.25 3.85
CA TYR A 192 7.46 -7.20 4.85
C TYR A 192 7.99 -7.82 6.14
N GLY A 193 9.31 -7.99 6.21
CA GLY A 193 9.95 -8.68 7.33
C GLY A 193 9.59 -10.17 7.35
N GLY A 194 9.44 -10.78 6.17
CA GLY A 194 9.07 -12.19 6.01
C GLY A 194 7.57 -12.47 6.07
N TYR A 195 6.74 -11.43 6.11
CA TYR A 195 5.28 -11.55 6.09
C TYR A 195 4.72 -11.23 4.71
N VAL A 196 3.67 -11.96 4.34
CA VAL A 196 2.79 -11.63 3.21
C VAL A 196 1.84 -10.55 3.70
N GLU A 197 1.76 -9.42 3.00
CA GLU A 197 0.88 -8.29 3.32
C GLU A 197 0.14 -7.83 2.06
N CYS A 198 -0.84 -6.91 2.17
CA CYS A 198 -1.49 -6.34 0.97
C CYS A 198 -0.45 -5.80 -0.03
N GLY A 199 0.56 -5.11 0.51
CA GLY A 199 1.67 -4.57 -0.25
C GLY A 199 2.62 -5.62 -0.82
N SER A 200 2.45 -6.92 -0.60
CA SER A 200 3.26 -7.98 -1.21
C SER A 200 2.91 -8.18 -2.67
N CYS A 201 1.64 -7.96 -3.01
CA CYS A 201 1.09 -8.08 -4.36
C CYS A 201 0.83 -6.71 -4.98
N HIS A 202 0.47 -5.72 -4.16
CA HIS A 202 0.09 -4.38 -4.61
C HIS A 202 1.21 -3.35 -4.39
N ASN A 203 1.41 -2.47 -5.37
CA ASN A 203 2.23 -1.26 -5.27
C ASN A 203 1.38 -0.05 -5.65
N VAL A 204 0.79 0.63 -4.67
CA VAL A 204 -0.11 1.77 -4.90
C VAL A 204 0.51 2.93 -5.68
N HIS A 205 1.85 2.99 -5.73
CA HIS A 205 2.62 4.00 -6.46
C HIS A 205 2.97 3.58 -7.89
N ASP A 206 2.41 2.48 -8.39
CA ASP A 206 2.65 1.98 -9.74
C ASP A 206 1.34 1.50 -10.35
N ASN A 207 1.10 1.88 -11.61
CA ASN A 207 -0.15 1.54 -12.31
C ASN A 207 0.07 0.62 -13.52
N ASP A 208 1.27 0.10 -13.72
CA ASP A 208 1.61 -0.60 -14.96
C ASP A 208 0.83 -1.91 -15.09
N ASN A 209 0.53 -2.57 -13.97
CA ASN A 209 -0.27 -3.79 -13.92
C ASN A 209 -1.56 -3.56 -13.13
N ALA A 210 -2.67 -3.21 -13.77
CA ALA A 210 -3.93 -2.99 -13.05
C ALA A 210 -4.45 -4.29 -12.36
N PRO A 211 -4.98 -4.22 -11.13
CA PRO A 211 -5.04 -3.05 -10.25
C PRO A 211 -3.75 -2.91 -9.40
N PHE A 212 -2.81 -2.07 -9.87
CA PHE A 212 -1.55 -1.73 -9.19
C PHE A 212 -0.80 -2.95 -8.61
N LEU A 213 -0.82 -4.06 -9.34
CA LEU A 213 -0.05 -5.25 -9.04
C LEU A 213 1.43 -4.98 -9.30
N ARG A 214 2.27 -5.58 -8.46
CA ARG A 214 3.73 -5.50 -8.60
C ARG A 214 4.19 -6.10 -9.94
N THR A 215 3.60 -7.22 -10.31
CA THR A 215 3.86 -7.86 -11.61
C THR A 215 2.53 -8.21 -12.28
N THR A 216 2.60 -8.55 -13.57
CA THR A 216 1.46 -9.02 -14.33
C THR A 216 0.85 -10.28 -13.71
N ASN A 217 -0.47 -10.41 -13.80
CA ASN A 217 -1.17 -11.65 -13.49
C ASN A 217 -1.48 -12.49 -14.75
N PHE A 218 -0.94 -12.11 -15.91
CA PHE A 218 -1.04 -12.93 -17.12
C PHE A 218 -0.47 -14.33 -16.85
N ASN A 219 -1.22 -15.37 -17.24
CA ASN A 219 -0.90 -16.77 -16.93
C ASN A 219 -0.60 -17.05 -15.44
N SER A 220 -1.23 -16.32 -14.52
CA SER A 220 -1.00 -16.42 -13.07
C SER A 220 0.44 -16.10 -12.63
N ALA A 221 1.19 -15.31 -13.40
CA ALA A 221 2.60 -15.03 -13.12
C ALA A 221 2.84 -14.45 -11.70
N LEU A 222 1.92 -13.62 -11.20
CA LEU A 222 1.95 -13.14 -9.82
C LEU A 222 1.86 -14.31 -8.82
N CYS A 223 0.87 -15.19 -8.98
CA CYS A 223 0.66 -16.33 -8.09
C CYS A 223 1.84 -17.30 -8.13
N LEU A 224 2.36 -17.57 -9.33
CA LEU A 224 3.48 -18.47 -9.58
C LEU A 224 4.82 -17.91 -9.10
N THR A 225 4.87 -16.64 -8.68
CA THR A 225 6.03 -16.12 -7.96
C THR A 225 6.18 -16.84 -6.61
N CYS A 226 5.08 -17.06 -5.90
CA CYS A 226 5.07 -17.68 -4.58
C CYS A 226 4.79 -19.19 -4.63
N HIS A 227 3.86 -19.62 -5.48
CA HIS A 227 3.36 -21.00 -5.47
C HIS A 227 3.97 -21.84 -6.59
N LYS A 228 4.32 -23.09 -6.25
CA LYS A 228 4.58 -24.18 -7.18
C LYS A 228 3.26 -24.90 -7.41
N LYS A 229 2.73 -24.82 -8.62
CA LYS A 229 1.49 -25.47 -9.05
C LYS A 229 1.79 -26.49 -10.13
#